data_AF-A0A820D4T7-F1
#
_entry.id   AF-A0A820D4T7-F1
#
_cell.length_a   1.000
_cell.length_b   1.000
_cell.length_c   1.000
_cell.angle_alpha   90.00
_cell.angle_beta   90.00
_cell.angle_gamma   90.00
#
_symmetry.space_group_name_H-M   'P 1'
#
loop_
_entity.id
_entity.type
_entity.pdbx_description
1 polymer ?
#
loop_
_entity_poly.entity_id
_entity_poly.type
_entity_poly.pdbx_seq_one_letter_code
_entity_poly.pdbx_strand_id
1 'polypeptide(L)'
;MSKKRANITEMVRNNSEDTDNSCSSKKRKIEMTMEEYDKYLIEKKDGRFKRTGNWNGMYRRSPHECCDTECGRKWTPSPTQCLTDDYYCPSCVLHHRNNMNRFSEERLKWTANVPNTFYIFSLVDPGTKETGKIVRALIKFGRTQHKDALKRYPTAELKQYQMKLLLTLRGKLITMTKIENWWKEQAEENKWFMRFSNSAFHGQTECIQVNDNDLAQLIAKSKEMAAIEE
;
A
#
# COMPACT_ATOMS: atom_id res chain seq x y z
N MET A 1 -6.03 25.47 46.98
CA MET A 1 -6.09 24.13 46.37
C MET A 1 -5.89 24.27 44.86
N SER A 2 -4.66 24.11 44.37
CA SER A 2 -4.28 24.39 42.98
C SER A 2 -4.10 23.08 42.22
N LYS A 3 -4.92 22.85 41.18
CA LYS A 3 -4.88 21.65 40.33
C LYS A 3 -3.74 21.81 39.30
N LYS A 4 -2.62 21.12 39.52
CA LYS A 4 -1.56 20.94 38.51
C LYS A 4 -2.10 20.05 37.38
N ARG A 5 -2.19 20.60 36.16
CA ARG A 5 -2.37 19.83 34.92
C ARG A 5 -1.05 19.16 34.57
N ALA A 6 -1.05 17.83 34.47
CA ALA A 6 0.08 17.07 33.96
C ALA A 6 0.20 17.26 32.45
N ASN A 7 1.38 17.68 32.00
CA ASN A 7 1.76 17.84 30.61
C ASN A 7 2.25 16.47 30.12
N ILE A 8 1.43 15.76 29.32
CA ILE A 8 1.83 14.50 28.68
C ILE A 8 2.32 14.86 27.28
N THR A 9 3.61 15.20 27.18
CA THR A 9 4.28 15.40 25.89
C THR A 9 5.71 14.85 26.00
N GLU A 10 5.86 13.55 26.29
CA GLU A 10 7.17 12.91 26.19
C GLU A 10 7.06 11.39 26.03
N MET A 11 6.63 10.95 24.84
CA MET A 11 6.96 9.60 24.35
C MET A 11 7.22 9.70 22.85
N VAL A 12 8.26 9.00 22.41
CA VAL A 12 8.83 8.94 21.04
C VAL A 12 9.91 9.99 20.74
N ARG A 13 11.01 9.94 21.50
CA ARG A 13 12.36 10.19 20.99
C ARG A 13 13.16 8.90 21.17
N ASN A 14 13.25 8.09 20.13
CA ASN A 14 14.23 7.02 20.04
C ASN A 14 15.05 7.22 18.77
N ASN A 15 16.29 7.65 19.00
CA ASN A 15 17.53 7.37 18.27
C ASN A 15 17.39 7.11 16.75
N SER A 16 17.59 8.16 15.97
CA SER A 16 18.22 8.04 14.66
C SER A 16 19.62 8.65 14.76
N GLU A 17 20.60 7.83 15.15
CA GLU A 17 21.99 8.15 14.85
C GLU A 17 22.17 8.05 13.34
N ASP A 18 22.41 9.21 12.74
CA ASP A 18 22.75 9.39 11.34
C ASP A 18 24.08 8.70 11.04
N THR A 19 24.02 7.42 10.67
CA THR A 19 25.06 6.82 9.84
C THR A 19 24.83 7.30 8.40
N ASP A 20 25.51 8.39 8.04
CA ASP A 20 25.75 8.84 6.68
C ASP A 20 26.55 7.77 5.90
N ASN A 21 25.88 6.67 5.56
CA ASN A 21 26.42 5.66 4.66
C ASN A 21 26.10 6.09 3.23
N SER A 22 26.87 7.07 2.75
CA SER A 22 26.99 7.47 1.35
C SER A 22 27.60 6.32 0.51
N CYS A 23 26.87 5.21 0.41
CA CYS A 23 27.20 4.11 -0.48
C CYS A 23 26.53 4.38 -1.82
N SER A 24 27.27 4.99 -2.75
CA SER A 24 26.94 5.04 -4.18
C SER A 24 27.06 3.62 -4.75
N SER A 25 26.16 2.73 -4.35
CA SER A 25 26.05 1.40 -4.91
C SER A 25 25.57 1.54 -6.34
N LYS A 26 26.49 1.45 -7.30
CA LYS A 26 26.18 1.33 -8.73
C LYS A 26 25.15 0.21 -8.89
N LYS A 27 23.89 0.57 -9.17
CA LYS A 27 22.82 -0.40 -9.42
C LYS A 27 23.27 -1.26 -10.60
N ARG A 28 23.58 -2.53 -10.34
CA ARG A 28 23.90 -3.49 -11.40
C ARG A 28 22.74 -3.48 -12.40
N LYS A 29 23.04 -3.21 -13.67
CA LYS A 29 22.04 -3.33 -14.74
C LYS A 29 21.65 -4.81 -14.81
N ILE A 30 20.35 -5.07 -14.79
CA ILE A 30 19.82 -6.40 -15.03
C ILE A 30 19.86 -6.58 -16.55
N GLU A 31 20.63 -7.55 -17.01
CA GLU A 31 20.69 -7.97 -18.40
C GLU A 31 19.97 -9.31 -18.50
N MET A 32 18.92 -9.36 -19.32
CA MET A 32 18.08 -10.53 -19.57
C MET A 32 17.54 -10.40 -21.00
N THR A 33 17.53 -11.50 -21.75
CA THR A 33 16.97 -11.53 -23.11
C THR A 33 15.45 -11.54 -23.09
N MET A 34 14.84 -11.35 -24.27
CA MET A 34 13.39 -11.45 -24.42
C MET A 34 12.88 -12.85 -24.06
N GLU A 35 13.58 -13.89 -24.50
CA GLU A 35 13.24 -15.30 -24.30
C GLU A 35 13.36 -15.69 -22.83
N GLU A 36 14.42 -15.24 -22.15
CA GLU A 36 14.60 -15.45 -20.71
C GLU A 36 13.49 -14.78 -19.89
N TYR A 37 13.07 -13.58 -20.29
CA TYR A 37 11.99 -12.87 -19.64
C TYR A 37 10.63 -13.57 -19.82
N ASP A 38 10.29 -13.99 -21.05
CA ASP A 38 9.03 -14.70 -21.28
C ASP A 38 9.02 -16.05 -20.55
N LYS A 39 10.15 -16.76 -20.52
CA LYS A 39 10.32 -17.97 -19.72
C LYS A 39 10.11 -17.70 -18.23
N TYR A 40 10.64 -16.60 -17.70
CA TYR A 40 10.39 -16.16 -16.32
C TYR A 40 8.90 -15.94 -16.05
N LEU A 41 8.15 -15.30 -16.96
CA LEU A 41 6.71 -15.11 -16.79
C LEU A 41 5.94 -16.44 -16.74
N ILE A 42 6.38 -17.46 -17.47
CA ILE A 42 5.77 -18.79 -17.42
C ILE A 42 6.12 -19.49 -16.10
N GLU A 43 7.41 -19.56 -15.76
CA GLU A 43 7.88 -20.41 -14.66
C GLU A 43 7.75 -19.77 -13.27
N LYS A 44 7.93 -18.45 -13.16
CA LYS A 44 7.94 -17.74 -11.88
C LYS A 44 6.65 -16.96 -11.61
N LYS A 45 5.84 -16.75 -12.64
CA LYS A 45 4.53 -16.10 -12.55
C LYS A 45 3.40 -17.01 -12.98
N ASP A 46 3.64 -18.32 -13.05
CA ASP A 46 2.68 -19.37 -13.43
C ASP A 46 1.89 -19.06 -14.71
N GLY A 47 2.51 -18.35 -15.66
CA GLY A 47 1.85 -17.91 -16.88
C GLY A 47 0.62 -17.03 -16.67
N ARG A 48 0.44 -16.39 -15.49
CA ARG A 48 -0.74 -15.58 -15.16
C ARG A 48 -0.92 -14.35 -16.04
N PHE A 49 0.17 -13.90 -16.66
CA PHE A 49 0.15 -12.86 -17.67
C PHE A 49 1.33 -13.06 -18.63
N LYS A 50 1.19 -12.52 -19.83
CA LYS A 50 2.18 -12.63 -20.90
C LYS A 50 2.49 -11.28 -21.52
N ARG A 51 3.66 -11.13 -22.12
CA ARG A 51 4.00 -10.00 -22.98
C ARG A 51 3.29 -10.15 -24.33
N THR A 52 2.80 -9.04 -24.88
CA THR A 52 2.03 -9.03 -26.15
C THR A 52 2.59 -8.08 -27.20
N GLY A 53 3.57 -7.25 -26.85
CA GLY A 53 4.22 -6.31 -27.76
C GLY A 53 5.74 -6.46 -27.81
N ASN A 54 6.39 -5.63 -28.63
CA ASN A 54 7.83 -5.70 -28.88
C ASN A 54 8.67 -5.54 -27.60
N TRP A 55 9.80 -6.24 -27.58
CA TRP A 55 10.80 -6.13 -26.54
C TRP A 55 11.62 -4.85 -26.75
N ASN A 56 11.63 -3.98 -25.74
CA ASN A 56 12.37 -2.72 -25.76
C ASN A 56 13.44 -2.66 -24.67
N GLY A 57 13.84 -3.81 -24.12
CA GLY A 57 14.77 -3.94 -23.01
C GLY A 57 14.09 -3.87 -21.62
N MET A 58 14.86 -4.22 -20.58
CA MET A 58 14.37 -4.44 -19.21
C MET A 58 13.69 -3.24 -18.53
N TYR A 59 14.02 -2.03 -18.95
CA TYR A 59 13.61 -0.79 -18.27
C TYR A 59 12.55 0.00 -19.03
N ARG A 60 12.28 -0.35 -20.29
CA ARG A 60 11.23 0.30 -21.09
C ARG A 60 9.92 -0.43 -20.90
N ARG A 61 8.81 0.31 -20.95
CA ARG A 61 7.47 -0.27 -20.84
C ARG A 61 7.19 -1.15 -22.05
N SER A 62 6.59 -2.31 -21.81
CA SER A 62 6.15 -3.24 -22.85
C SER A 62 4.70 -3.67 -22.60
N PRO A 63 3.87 -3.84 -23.63
CA PRO A 63 2.51 -4.35 -23.48
C PRO A 63 2.48 -5.77 -22.91
N HIS A 64 1.59 -5.96 -21.93
CA HIS A 64 1.28 -7.24 -21.30
C HIS A 64 -0.23 -7.44 -21.25
N GLU A 65 -0.65 -8.70 -21.13
CA GLU A 65 -2.05 -9.11 -21.06
C GLU A 65 -2.22 -10.20 -20.00
N CYS A 66 -3.32 -10.13 -19.24
CA CYS A 66 -3.69 -11.16 -18.28
C CYS A 66 -4.16 -12.42 -19.01
N CYS A 67 -3.70 -13.58 -18.57
CA CYS A 67 -4.11 -14.87 -19.15
C CYS A 67 -5.41 -15.43 -18.55
N ASP A 68 -5.99 -14.78 -17.53
CA ASP A 68 -7.34 -15.10 -17.06
C ASP A 68 -8.36 -14.68 -18.13
N THR A 69 -9.17 -15.64 -18.57
CA THR A 69 -10.09 -15.50 -19.71
C THR A 69 -11.19 -14.47 -19.46
N GLU A 70 -11.62 -14.28 -18.22
CA GLU A 70 -12.59 -13.24 -17.86
C GLU A 70 -11.92 -11.87 -17.70
N CYS A 71 -10.69 -11.83 -17.20
CA CYS A 71 -10.02 -10.55 -16.96
C CYS A 71 -9.51 -9.91 -18.25
N GLY A 72 -8.71 -10.63 -19.06
CA GLY A 72 -8.14 -10.16 -20.33
C GLY A 72 -7.44 -8.79 -20.32
N ARG A 73 -7.15 -8.22 -19.14
CA ARG A 73 -6.71 -6.82 -19.03
C ARG A 73 -5.37 -6.64 -19.73
N LYS A 74 -5.21 -5.54 -20.44
CA LYS A 74 -3.95 -5.11 -21.04
C LYS A 74 -3.33 -3.96 -20.24
N TRP A 75 -2.01 -3.98 -20.02
CA TRP A 75 -1.27 -2.90 -19.36
C TRP A 75 0.19 -2.86 -19.81
N THR A 76 0.92 -1.79 -19.49
CA THR A 76 2.27 -1.52 -20.04
C THR A 76 3.33 -1.34 -18.94
N PRO A 77 3.64 -2.37 -18.14
CA PRO A 77 4.72 -2.31 -17.15
C PRO A 77 6.09 -2.39 -17.82
N SER A 78 7.14 -2.06 -17.08
CA SER A 78 8.50 -2.45 -17.48
C SER A 78 8.78 -3.90 -17.10
N PRO A 79 9.57 -4.67 -17.88
CA PRO A 79 9.98 -6.03 -17.51
C PRO A 79 10.61 -6.11 -16.10
N THR A 80 11.46 -5.15 -15.74
CA THR A 80 12.06 -5.08 -14.39
C THR A 80 11.02 -5.02 -13.28
N GLN A 81 9.90 -4.33 -13.52
CA GLN A 81 8.80 -4.30 -12.56
C GLN A 81 8.10 -5.66 -12.46
N CYS A 82 7.92 -6.36 -13.58
CA CYS A 82 7.34 -7.72 -13.58
C CYS A 82 8.23 -8.77 -12.92
N LEU A 83 9.54 -8.52 -12.83
CA LEU A 83 10.47 -9.37 -12.10
C LEU A 83 10.34 -9.28 -10.58
N THR A 84 9.60 -8.31 -10.02
CA THR A 84 9.36 -8.31 -8.57
C THR A 84 8.35 -9.39 -8.20
N ASP A 85 8.57 -10.08 -7.07
CA ASP A 85 7.74 -11.24 -6.65
C ASP A 85 6.25 -10.91 -6.57
N ASP A 86 5.92 -9.65 -6.28
CA ASP A 86 4.58 -9.14 -6.00
C ASP A 86 3.86 -8.50 -7.18
N TYR A 87 4.51 -8.41 -8.35
CA TYR A 87 3.89 -7.82 -9.53
C TYR A 87 3.07 -8.85 -10.31
N TYR A 88 1.78 -8.56 -10.46
CA TYR A 88 0.79 -9.37 -11.16
C TYR A 88 -0.27 -8.47 -11.82
N CYS A 89 -1.24 -9.07 -12.51
CA CYS A 89 -2.35 -8.34 -13.12
C CYS A 89 -3.03 -7.40 -12.10
N PRO A 90 -3.04 -6.07 -12.36
CA PRO A 90 -3.68 -5.11 -11.46
C PRO A 90 -5.18 -5.35 -11.31
N SER A 91 -5.88 -5.84 -12.34
CA SER A 91 -7.32 -6.14 -12.20
C SER A 91 -7.55 -7.36 -11.32
N CYS A 92 -6.85 -8.47 -11.54
CA CYS A 92 -7.00 -9.65 -10.69
C CYS A 92 -6.67 -9.30 -9.25
N VAL A 93 -5.50 -8.70 -8.98
CA VAL A 93 -5.02 -8.46 -7.61
C VAL A 93 -5.67 -7.25 -6.94
N LEU A 94 -5.84 -6.11 -7.63
CA LEU A 94 -6.39 -4.91 -7.01
C LEU A 94 -7.92 -4.91 -6.96
N HIS A 95 -8.65 -5.63 -7.82
CA HIS A 95 -10.11 -5.72 -7.68
C HIS A 95 -10.54 -6.71 -6.58
N HIS A 96 -9.63 -7.35 -5.83
CA HIS A 96 -9.96 -7.94 -4.52
C HIS A 96 -10.22 -6.90 -3.44
N ARG A 97 -10.09 -5.60 -3.75
CA ARG A 97 -10.48 -4.52 -2.85
C ARG A 97 -11.92 -4.74 -2.40
N ASN A 98 -12.05 -5.12 -1.13
CA ASN A 98 -13.29 -5.26 -0.36
C ASN A 98 -14.17 -6.49 -0.65
N ASN A 99 -13.73 -7.46 -1.45
CA ASN A 99 -14.55 -8.65 -1.71
C ASN A 99 -13.79 -9.94 -1.34
N MET A 100 -14.03 -10.41 -0.11
CA MET A 100 -13.46 -11.66 0.40
C MET A 100 -13.95 -12.90 -0.37
N ASN A 101 -15.15 -12.85 -0.97
CA ASN A 101 -15.72 -13.99 -1.69
C ASN A 101 -14.88 -14.34 -2.93
N ARG A 102 -14.20 -13.37 -3.53
CA ARG A 102 -13.35 -13.60 -4.69
C ARG A 102 -12.16 -14.51 -4.39
N PHE A 103 -11.73 -14.65 -3.13
CA PHE A 103 -10.68 -15.62 -2.77
C PHE A 103 -11.17 -17.07 -2.82
N SER A 104 -12.48 -17.28 -2.81
CA SER A 104 -13.11 -18.59 -2.92
C SER A 104 -13.38 -18.99 -4.38
N GLU A 105 -13.29 -18.04 -5.33
CA GLU A 105 -13.38 -18.35 -6.76
C GLU A 105 -12.13 -19.11 -7.21
N GLU A 106 -12.28 -20.34 -7.72
CA GLU A 106 -11.15 -21.20 -8.09
C GLU A 106 -10.14 -20.51 -9.02
N ARG A 107 -10.64 -19.73 -10.00
CA ARG A 107 -9.80 -18.98 -10.95
C ARG A 107 -8.95 -17.88 -10.29
N LEU A 108 -9.38 -17.34 -9.15
CA LEU A 108 -8.70 -16.25 -8.43
C LEU A 108 -8.10 -16.68 -7.10
N LYS A 109 -8.30 -17.93 -6.68
CA LYS A 109 -7.77 -18.47 -5.42
C LYS A 109 -6.27 -18.22 -5.24
N TRP A 110 -5.50 -18.24 -6.34
CA TRP A 110 -4.06 -17.97 -6.34
C TRP A 110 -3.71 -16.55 -5.84
N THR A 111 -4.60 -15.56 -6.02
CA THR A 111 -4.33 -14.18 -5.61
C THR A 111 -4.23 -14.06 -4.10
N ALA A 112 -4.84 -14.97 -3.33
CA ALA A 112 -4.80 -14.98 -1.87
C ALA A 112 -3.36 -14.92 -1.34
N ASN A 113 -2.44 -15.60 -2.03
CA ASN A 113 -1.03 -15.71 -1.66
C ASN A 113 -0.14 -14.60 -2.21
N VAL A 114 -0.65 -13.70 -3.06
CA VAL A 114 0.14 -12.62 -3.63
C VAL A 114 0.61 -11.70 -2.50
N PRO A 115 1.93 -11.45 -2.36
CA PRO A 115 2.42 -10.55 -1.34
C PRO A 115 1.86 -9.12 -1.52
N ASN A 116 1.37 -8.53 -0.44
CA ASN A 116 0.78 -7.19 -0.42
C ASN A 116 1.15 -6.44 0.85
N THR A 117 1.19 -5.11 0.75
CA THR A 117 1.58 -4.23 1.84
C THR A 117 0.38 -3.43 2.32
N PHE A 118 -0.05 -3.64 3.56
CA PHE A 118 -0.97 -2.75 4.27
C PHE A 118 -0.19 -1.60 4.88
N TYR A 119 -0.73 -0.39 4.80
CA TYR A 119 -0.08 0.82 5.30
C TYR A 119 -1.05 1.72 6.03
N ILE A 120 -0.49 2.53 6.95
CA ILE A 120 -1.17 3.62 7.63
C ILE A 120 -0.30 4.86 7.58
N PHE A 121 -0.86 5.96 7.10
CA PHE A 121 -0.27 7.29 7.12
C PHE A 121 -1.09 8.22 8.02
N SER A 122 -0.44 9.04 8.83
CA SER A 122 -1.05 10.30 9.30
C SER A 122 -0.75 11.41 8.31
N LEU A 123 -1.71 12.29 8.07
CA LEU A 123 -1.56 13.42 7.17
C LEU A 123 -2.34 14.65 7.66
N VAL A 124 -1.94 15.81 7.15
CA VAL A 124 -2.53 17.11 7.45
C VAL A 124 -3.40 17.53 6.27
N ASP A 125 -4.69 17.75 6.54
CA ASP A 125 -5.61 18.32 5.57
C ASP A 125 -5.39 19.84 5.46
N PRO A 126 -5.05 20.40 4.28
CA PRO A 126 -4.81 21.83 4.11
C PRO A 126 -6.02 22.69 4.47
N GLY A 127 -7.25 22.21 4.23
CA GLY A 127 -8.48 22.97 4.51
C GLY A 127 -8.78 23.18 5.99
N THR A 128 -8.12 22.43 6.88
CA THR A 128 -8.33 22.57 8.34
C THR A 128 -7.53 23.71 8.96
N LYS A 129 -6.49 24.19 8.27
CA LYS A 129 -5.59 25.25 8.79
C LYS A 129 -6.26 26.63 8.91
N GLU A 130 -7.35 26.87 8.18
CA GLU A 130 -7.99 28.18 8.11
C GLU A 130 -8.94 28.48 9.29
N THR A 131 -9.32 27.49 10.11
CA THR A 131 -10.40 27.67 11.10
C THR A 131 -9.94 27.89 12.54
N GLY A 132 -8.64 28.10 12.80
CA GLY A 132 -8.10 28.37 14.15
C GLY A 132 -8.29 27.23 15.17
N LYS A 133 -8.84 26.09 14.75
CA LYS A 133 -8.95 24.86 15.54
C LYS A 133 -7.73 23.98 15.32
N ILE A 134 -7.32 23.27 16.37
CA ILE A 134 -6.26 22.26 16.34
C ILE A 134 -6.49 21.35 15.13
N VAL A 135 -5.54 21.36 14.20
CA VAL A 135 -5.45 20.45 13.06
C VAL A 135 -5.29 19.05 13.64
N ARG A 136 -6.40 18.31 13.76
CA ARG A 136 -6.32 16.88 14.06
C ARG A 136 -5.80 16.19 12.81
N ALA A 137 -4.76 15.38 12.97
CA ALA A 137 -4.24 14.56 11.88
C ALA A 137 -5.34 13.63 11.37
N LEU A 138 -5.47 13.53 10.06
CA LEU A 138 -6.28 12.50 9.43
C LEU A 138 -5.43 11.25 9.26
N ILE A 139 -6.07 10.10 9.29
CA ILE A 139 -5.43 8.81 9.08
C ILE A 139 -5.88 8.25 7.74
N LYS A 140 -4.92 7.96 6.87
CA LYS A 140 -5.11 7.25 5.60
C LYS A 140 -4.59 5.84 5.76
N PHE A 141 -5.44 4.86 5.55
CA PHE A 141 -5.02 3.46 5.48
C PHE A 141 -5.32 2.89 4.10
N GLY A 142 -4.69 1.77 3.76
CA GLY A 142 -4.92 1.12 2.48
C GLY A 142 -3.86 0.08 2.18
N ARG A 143 -3.79 -0.31 0.91
CA ARG A 143 -2.92 -1.38 0.46
C ARG A 143 -2.25 -1.09 -0.87
N THR A 144 -1.09 -1.72 -1.07
CA THR A 144 -0.32 -1.64 -2.30
C THR A 144 0.41 -2.94 -2.56
N GLN A 145 0.53 -3.31 -3.85
CA GLN A 145 1.40 -4.43 -4.23
C GLN A 145 2.86 -4.12 -3.90
N HIS A 146 3.29 -2.85 -3.99
CA HIS A 146 4.66 -2.45 -3.72
C HIS A 146 5.11 -2.83 -2.29
N LYS A 147 6.28 -3.44 -2.17
CA LYS A 147 6.93 -3.69 -0.87
C LYS A 147 7.09 -2.42 -0.01
N ASP A 148 7.38 -1.29 -0.65
CA ASP A 148 7.57 0.00 0.01
C ASP A 148 6.29 0.86 -0.12
N ALA A 149 5.62 1.09 1.00
CA ALA A 149 4.40 1.88 1.07
C ALA A 149 4.62 3.35 0.64
N LEU A 150 5.82 3.91 0.80
CA LEU A 150 6.11 5.30 0.41
C LEU A 150 6.02 5.50 -1.11
N LYS A 151 6.30 4.44 -1.89
CA LYS A 151 6.18 4.50 -3.36
C LYS A 151 4.74 4.56 -3.86
N ARG A 152 3.76 4.42 -2.96
CA ARG A 152 2.34 4.50 -3.32
C ARG A 152 1.92 5.93 -3.72
N TYR A 153 2.58 6.93 -3.13
CA TYR A 153 2.28 8.34 -3.31
C TYR A 153 3.47 9.04 -3.97
N PRO A 154 3.24 10.02 -4.86
CA PRO A 154 4.30 10.90 -5.34
C PRO A 154 4.98 11.64 -4.19
N THR A 155 6.30 11.86 -4.26
CA THR A 155 7.05 12.62 -3.24
C THR A 155 6.48 14.00 -2.98
N ALA A 156 5.96 14.67 -4.02
CA ALA A 156 5.30 15.97 -3.89
C ALA A 156 4.05 15.88 -2.99
N GLU A 157 3.25 14.82 -3.12
CA GLU A 157 2.04 14.58 -2.32
C GLU A 157 2.40 14.29 -0.86
N LEU A 158 3.38 13.42 -0.63
CA LEU A 158 3.91 13.11 0.71
C LEU A 158 4.33 14.39 1.45
N LYS A 159 5.06 15.29 0.76
CA LYS A 159 5.52 16.56 1.31
C LYS A 159 4.36 17.55 1.53
N GLN A 160 3.48 17.70 0.53
CA GLN A 160 2.38 18.66 0.55
C GLN A 160 1.45 18.43 1.74
N TYR A 161 1.11 17.17 2.03
CA TYR A 161 0.19 16.81 3.10
C TYR A 161 0.89 16.33 4.37
N GLN A 162 2.21 16.52 4.48
CA GLN A 162 3.02 16.11 5.63
C GLN A 162 2.75 14.65 6.04
N MET A 163 2.70 13.76 5.05
CA MET A 163 2.36 12.37 5.27
C MET A 163 3.47 11.69 6.07
N LYS A 164 3.14 11.16 7.25
CA LYS A 164 4.03 10.36 8.09
C LYS A 164 3.53 8.92 8.10
N LEU A 165 4.38 8.01 7.65
CA LEU A 165 4.11 6.58 7.70
C LEU A 165 4.13 6.10 9.16
N LEU A 166 3.01 5.56 9.63
CA LEU A 166 2.83 5.07 11.00
C LEU A 166 2.98 3.55 11.10
N LEU A 167 2.54 2.83 10.08
CA LEU A 167 2.59 1.38 10.04
C LEU A 167 2.77 0.88 8.61
N THR A 168 3.57 -0.17 8.48
CA THR A 168 3.68 -1.00 7.28
C THR A 168 3.62 -2.45 7.73
N LEU A 169 2.68 -3.22 7.17
CA LEU A 169 2.58 -4.66 7.35
C LEU A 169 2.67 -5.31 5.97
N ARG A 170 3.51 -6.35 5.85
CA ARG A 170 3.67 -7.10 4.61
C ARG A 170 3.18 -8.53 4.83
N GLY A 171 2.32 -9.03 3.97
CA GLY A 171 1.82 -10.40 4.08
C GLY A 171 1.02 -10.83 2.85
N LYS A 172 0.32 -11.96 2.98
CA LYS A 172 -0.58 -12.48 1.94
C LYS A 172 -1.71 -11.49 1.65
N LEU A 173 -2.13 -11.39 0.39
CA LEU A 173 -3.20 -10.48 -0.04
C LEU A 173 -4.50 -10.71 0.74
N ILE A 174 -4.85 -11.96 1.02
CA ILE A 174 -6.06 -12.30 1.78
C ILE A 174 -6.01 -11.69 3.19
N THR A 175 -4.90 -11.85 3.91
CA THR A 175 -4.70 -11.30 5.25
C THR A 175 -4.76 -9.78 5.24
N MET A 176 -4.06 -9.15 4.29
CA MET A 176 -4.08 -7.70 4.16
C MET A 176 -5.49 -7.20 3.81
N THR A 177 -6.27 -7.93 3.00
CA THR A 177 -7.68 -7.61 2.72
C THR A 177 -8.53 -7.66 3.98
N LYS A 178 -8.38 -8.71 4.81
CA LYS A 178 -9.10 -8.83 6.09
C LYS A 178 -8.82 -7.62 6.98
N ILE A 179 -7.55 -7.21 7.10
CA ILE A 179 -7.17 -6.03 7.89
C ILE A 179 -7.81 -4.76 7.32
N GLU A 180 -7.70 -4.51 6.00
CA GLU A 180 -8.29 -3.32 5.39
C GLU A 180 -9.82 -3.27 5.56
N ASN A 181 -10.52 -4.40 5.38
CA ASN A 181 -11.97 -4.48 5.57
C ASN A 181 -12.36 -4.21 7.01
N TRP A 182 -11.65 -4.81 7.97
CA TRP A 182 -11.89 -4.56 9.39
C TRP A 182 -11.72 -3.07 9.74
N TRP A 183 -10.70 -2.39 9.22
CA TRP A 183 -10.55 -0.93 9.38
C TRP A 183 -11.74 -0.15 8.82
N LYS A 184 -12.29 -0.57 7.66
CA LYS A 184 -13.47 0.08 7.06
C LYS A 184 -14.72 -0.12 7.90
N GLU A 185 -14.95 -1.34 8.38
CA GLU A 185 -16.04 -1.68 9.29
C GLU A 185 -15.97 -0.82 10.56
N GLN A 186 -14.81 -0.76 11.22
CA GLN A 186 -14.63 0.07 12.42
C GLN A 186 -14.86 1.57 12.14
N ALA A 187 -14.38 2.07 11.00
CA ALA A 187 -14.58 3.46 10.61
C ALA A 187 -16.04 3.79 10.29
N GLU A 188 -16.79 2.85 9.73
CA GLU A 188 -18.21 3.00 9.43
C GLU A 188 -19.05 2.96 10.71
N GLU A 189 -18.85 1.94 11.55
CA GLU A 189 -19.54 1.77 12.84
C GLU A 189 -19.40 3.00 13.74
N ASN A 190 -18.20 3.57 13.79
CA ASN A 190 -17.88 4.73 14.62
C ASN A 190 -18.01 6.08 13.90
N LYS A 191 -18.44 6.09 12.64
CA LYS A 191 -18.61 7.29 11.80
C LYS A 191 -17.34 8.16 11.73
N TRP A 192 -16.17 7.52 11.62
CA TRP A 192 -14.88 8.19 11.57
C TRP A 192 -14.49 8.70 10.18
N PHE A 193 -15.16 8.24 9.12
CA PHE A 193 -14.83 8.67 7.76
C PHE A 193 -14.98 10.18 7.61
N MET A 194 -13.91 10.79 7.08
CA MET A 194 -13.82 12.21 6.81
C MET A 194 -13.41 12.44 5.37
N ARG A 195 -14.06 13.40 4.73
CA ARG A 195 -13.71 13.80 3.38
C ARG A 195 -12.50 14.75 3.43
N PHE A 196 -11.46 14.42 2.68
CA PHE A 196 -10.32 15.29 2.49
C PHE A 196 -10.71 16.53 1.68
N SER A 197 -10.29 17.73 2.11
CA SER A 197 -10.74 18.99 1.48
C SER A 197 -10.27 19.15 0.03
N ASN A 198 -9.08 18.64 -0.29
CA ASN A 198 -8.53 18.69 -1.64
C ASN A 198 -9.12 17.56 -2.50
N SER A 199 -9.89 17.90 -3.54
CA SER A 199 -10.49 16.93 -4.46
C SER A 199 -9.49 16.19 -5.35
N ALA A 200 -8.28 16.74 -5.54
CA ALA A 200 -7.21 16.07 -6.27
C ALA A 200 -6.46 15.04 -5.41
N PHE A 201 -6.71 14.99 -4.09
CA PHE A 201 -6.06 14.03 -3.20
C PHE A 201 -6.51 12.60 -3.52
N HIS A 202 -5.53 11.69 -3.61
CA HIS A 202 -5.82 10.31 -3.91
C HIS A 202 -6.45 9.58 -2.72
N GLY A 203 -7.73 9.24 -2.84
CA GLY A 203 -8.50 8.61 -1.76
C GLY A 203 -9.17 9.65 -0.86
N GLN A 204 -9.78 10.68 -1.47
CA GLN A 204 -10.53 11.75 -0.80
C GLN A 204 -11.51 11.25 0.28
N THR A 205 -12.12 10.09 0.08
CA THR A 205 -13.13 9.50 0.98
C THR A 205 -12.57 8.36 1.83
N GLU A 206 -11.27 8.11 1.77
CA GLU A 206 -10.62 6.98 2.45
C GLU A 206 -9.77 7.43 3.63
N CYS A 207 -10.05 8.63 4.17
CA CYS A 207 -9.43 9.16 5.38
C CYS A 207 -10.39 9.01 6.56
N ILE A 208 -9.83 8.80 7.75
CA ILE A 208 -10.60 8.77 8.99
C ILE A 208 -10.03 9.76 10.00
N GLN A 209 -10.88 10.20 10.93
CA GLN A 209 -10.48 11.00 12.07
C GLN A 209 -10.75 10.22 13.36
N VAL A 210 -9.67 9.86 14.06
CA VAL A 210 -9.70 9.06 15.29
C VAL A 210 -8.85 9.74 16.37
N ASN A 211 -9.11 9.42 17.64
CA ASN A 211 -8.21 9.85 18.72
C ASN A 211 -7.01 8.89 18.83
N ASP A 212 -6.00 9.29 19.61
CA ASP A 212 -4.74 8.54 19.72
C ASP A 212 -4.92 7.14 20.33
N ASN A 213 -5.86 6.99 21.28
CA ASN A 213 -6.14 5.70 21.90
C ASN A 213 -6.75 4.71 20.89
N ASP A 214 -7.75 5.15 20.14
CA ASP A 214 -8.41 4.31 19.13
C ASP A 214 -7.41 3.95 18.01
N LEU A 215 -6.58 4.91 17.57
CA LEU A 215 -5.53 4.65 16.59
C LEU A 215 -4.53 3.59 17.09
N ALA A 216 -4.10 3.67 18.36
CA ALA A 216 -3.20 2.69 18.95
C ALA A 216 -3.83 1.29 18.99
N GLN A 217 -5.11 1.19 19.34
CA GLN A 217 -5.86 -0.09 19.33
C GLN A 217 -5.99 -0.67 17.92
N LEU A 218 -6.33 0.17 16.92
CA LEU A 218 -6.42 -0.25 15.52
C LEU A 218 -5.08 -0.79 15.01
N ILE A 219 -3.98 -0.11 15.32
CA ILE A 219 -2.62 -0.55 14.96
C ILE A 219 -2.26 -1.86 15.65
N ALA A 220 -2.54 -2.00 16.94
CA ALA A 220 -2.27 -3.22 17.70
C ALA A 220 -3.02 -4.42 17.12
N LYS A 221 -4.32 -4.27 16.86
CA LYS A 221 -5.14 -5.33 16.25
C LYS A 221 -4.68 -5.71 14.85
N SER A 222 -4.24 -4.73 14.05
CA SER A 222 -3.68 -4.99 12.72
C SER A 222 -2.43 -5.89 12.78
N LYS A 223 -1.55 -5.64 13.77
CA LYS A 223 -0.36 -6.47 14.00
C LYS A 223 -0.73 -7.88 14.45
N GLU A 224 -1.70 -8.01 15.35
CA GLU A 224 -2.23 -9.31 15.79
C GLU A 224 -2.79 -10.12 14.60
N MET A 225 -3.64 -9.49 13.77
CA MET A 225 -4.22 -10.12 12.58
C MET A 225 -3.15 -10.55 11.56
N ALA A 226 -2.07 -9.79 11.43
CA ALA A 226 -0.96 -10.15 10.54
C ALA A 226 -0.16 -11.34 11.07
N ALA A 227 0.03 -11.46 12.39
CA ALA A 227 0.82 -12.52 13.01
C ALA A 227 0.14 -13.91 13.01
N ILE A 228 -1.19 -13.98 12.91
CA ILE A 228 -1.94 -15.26 12.89
C ILE A 228 -1.68 -16.07 11.61
N GLU A 229 -1.27 -15.42 10.52
CA GLU A 229 -1.25 -16.00 9.16
C GLU A 229 0.17 -16.18 8.58
N GLU A 230 1.20 -15.89 9.39
CA GLU A 230 2.61 -16.26 9.15
C GLU A 230 2.85 -17.74 9.44
#